data_AF-S9VY67-F1
#
_entry.id   AF-S9VY67-F1
#
_cell.length_a   1.000
_cell.length_b   1.000
_cell.length_c   1.000
_cell.angle_alpha   90.00
_cell.angle_beta   90.00
_cell.angle_gamma   90.00
#
_symmetry.space_group_name_H-M   'P 1'
#
loop_
_entity.id
_entity.type
_entity.pdbx_description
1 polymer ?
#
loop_
_entity_poly.entity_id
_entity_poly.type
_entity_poly.pdbx_seq_one_letter_code
_entity_poly.pdbx_strand_id
1 'polypeptide(L)'
;MSHSIGHYDLSDEAIAHMPASEALQKHLANAQLAHRVCVAKALKAEKSPVESCALTWGEVLLRYQQWADYRAPFQDAAAQKTYMKFWTKKRQAAEDNKV
;
A
#
# COMPACT_ATOMS: atom_id res chain seq x y z
N MET A 1 0.01 -23.04 -22.99
CA MET A 1 0.03 -21.58 -22.76
C MET A 1 0.01 -21.33 -21.26
N SER A 2 1.17 -21.05 -20.67
CA SER A 2 1.27 -20.71 -19.25
C SER A 2 0.82 -19.28 -19.07
N HIS A 3 -0.39 -19.06 -18.55
CA HIS A 3 -0.78 -17.76 -18.05
C HIS A 3 0.02 -17.54 -16.77
N SER A 4 1.16 -16.86 -16.86
CA SER A 4 1.83 -16.31 -15.68
C SER A 4 0.90 -15.23 -15.11
N ILE A 5 -0.07 -15.66 -14.30
CA ILE A 5 -0.72 -14.77 -13.34
C ILE A 5 0.46 -14.19 -12.55
N GLY A 6 0.74 -12.90 -12.75
CA GLY A 6 1.84 -12.22 -12.10
C GLY A 6 1.62 -12.24 -10.59
N HIS A 7 2.11 -13.28 -9.94
CA HIS A 7 2.07 -13.44 -8.50
C HIS A 7 3.15 -12.51 -7.95
N TYR A 8 2.74 -11.31 -7.54
CA TYR A 8 3.63 -10.36 -6.88
C TYR A 8 3.94 -10.88 -5.48
N ASP A 9 4.87 -11.82 -5.36
CA ASP A 9 5.56 -12.07 -4.09
C ASP A 9 6.68 -11.04 -3.98
N LEU A 10 6.30 -9.79 -3.74
CA LEU A 10 7.25 -8.71 -3.52
C LEU A 10 7.63 -8.73 -2.03
N SER A 11 8.93 -8.86 -1.75
CA SER A 11 9.46 -8.62 -0.40
C SER A 11 9.10 -7.21 0.05
N ASP A 12 8.90 -7.01 1.36
CA ASP A 12 8.60 -5.68 1.91
C ASP A 12 9.68 -4.64 1.54
N GLU A 13 10.92 -5.09 1.33
CA GLU A 13 12.06 -4.30 0.85
C GLU A 13 11.84 -3.77 -0.57
N ALA A 14 11.24 -4.56 -1.46
CA ALA A 14 10.92 -4.12 -2.81
C ALA A 14 9.79 -3.07 -2.82
N ILE A 15 8.90 -3.11 -1.82
CA ILE A 15 7.78 -2.18 -1.68
C ILE A 15 8.22 -0.85 -1.04
N ALA A 16 9.24 -0.87 -0.18
CA ALA A 16 9.72 0.30 0.57
C ALA A 16 10.18 1.48 -0.32
N HIS A 17 10.61 1.20 -1.56
CA HIS A 17 11.07 2.22 -2.50
C HIS A 17 9.98 2.70 -3.48
N MET A 18 8.75 2.19 -3.37
CA MET A 18 7.65 2.57 -4.25
C MET A 18 6.94 3.85 -3.77
N PRO A 19 6.34 4.63 -4.67
CA PRO A 19 5.38 5.67 -4.29
C PRO A 19 4.28 5.10 -3.39
N ALA A 20 3.85 5.84 -2.38
CA ALA A 20 2.91 5.35 -1.37
C ALA A 20 1.61 4.77 -1.96
N SER A 21 1.07 5.37 -3.04
CA SER A 21 -0.09 4.83 -3.76
C SER A 21 0.14 3.44 -4.32
N GLU A 22 1.31 3.21 -4.92
CA GLU A 22 1.69 1.93 -5.52
C GLU A 22 2.03 0.90 -4.43
N ALA A 23 2.74 1.33 -3.39
CA ALA A 23 3.06 0.50 -2.23
C ALA A 23 1.80 -0.06 -1.55
N LEU A 24 0.81 0.81 -1.28
CA LEU A 24 -0.47 0.41 -0.68
C LEU A 24 -1.23 -0.57 -1.57
N GLN A 25 -1.21 -0.36 -2.89
CA GLN A 25 -1.81 -1.29 -3.84
C GLN A 25 -1.12 -2.67 -3.82
N LYS A 26 0.22 -2.70 -3.74
CA LYS A 26 0.97 -3.96 -3.65
C LYS A 26 0.75 -4.68 -2.31
N HIS A 27 0.75 -3.98 -1.18
CA HIS A 27 0.42 -4.58 0.11
C HIS A 27 -0.98 -5.20 0.13
N LEU A 28 -1.97 -4.53 -0.44
CA LEU A 28 -3.32 -5.09 -0.58
C LEU A 28 -3.33 -6.34 -1.47
N ALA A 29 -2.63 -6.32 -2.60
CA ALA A 29 -2.54 -7.48 -3.48
C ALA A 29 -1.87 -8.69 -2.79
N ASN A 30 -0.81 -8.45 -2.00
CA ASN A 30 -0.12 -9.49 -1.23
C ASN A 30 -1.05 -10.09 -0.17
N ALA A 31 -1.78 -9.25 0.58
CA ALA A 31 -2.75 -9.72 1.58
C ALA A 31 -3.86 -10.56 0.93
N GLN A 32 -4.40 -10.13 -0.22
CA GLN A 32 -5.41 -10.88 -0.97
C GLN A 32 -4.87 -12.24 -1.44
N LEU A 33 -3.62 -12.29 -1.90
CA LEU A 33 -2.97 -13.53 -2.30
C LEU A 33 -2.80 -14.49 -1.11
N ALA A 34 -2.27 -13.99 0.02
CA ALA A 34 -2.10 -14.78 1.23
C ALA A 34 -3.44 -15.38 1.70
N HIS A 35 -4.52 -14.60 1.65
CA HIS A 35 -5.86 -15.09 1.98
C HIS A 35 -6.33 -16.18 1.00
N ARG A 36 -6.18 -15.99 -0.31
CA ARG A 36 -6.54 -17.02 -1.32
C ARG A 36 -5.78 -18.33 -1.11
N VAL A 37 -4.49 -18.25 -0.81
CA VAL A 37 -3.66 -19.42 -0.51
C VAL A 37 -4.13 -20.10 0.77
N CYS A 38 -4.48 -19.33 1.82
CA CYS A 38 -5.05 -19.88 3.04
C CYS A 38 -6.35 -20.64 2.76
N VAL A 39 -7.29 -20.01 2.03
CA VAL A 39 -8.59 -20.62 1.70
C VAL A 39 -8.40 -21.91 0.90
N ALA A 40 -7.53 -21.91 -0.10
CA ALA A 40 -7.23 -23.11 -0.87
C ALA A 40 -6.67 -24.25 0.00
N LYS A 41 -5.79 -23.93 0.97
CA LYS A 41 -5.26 -24.91 1.93
C LYS A 41 -6.33 -25.42 2.89
N ALA A 42 -7.21 -24.54 3.39
CA ALA A 42 -8.30 -24.91 4.30
C ALA A 42 -9.31 -25.84 3.61
N LEU A 43 -9.71 -25.51 2.38
CA LEU A 43 -10.61 -26.33 1.56
C LEU A 43 -9.99 -27.70 1.25
N LYS A 44 -8.69 -27.75 0.89
CA LYS A 44 -7.99 -29.02 0.66
C LYS A 44 -7.90 -29.89 1.93
N ALA A 45 -7.87 -29.26 3.11
CA ALA A 45 -7.82 -29.94 4.39
C ALA A 45 -9.21 -30.19 5.00
N GLU A 46 -10.30 -29.91 4.27
CA GLU A 46 -11.69 -30.04 4.73
C GLU A 46 -11.99 -29.27 6.03
N LYS A 47 -11.28 -28.17 6.26
CA LYS A 47 -11.50 -27.27 7.41
C LYS A 47 -12.37 -26.09 7.03
N SER A 48 -13.10 -25.54 8.00
CA SER A 48 -13.84 -24.29 7.83
C SER A 48 -12.89 -23.16 7.40
N PRO A 49 -13.06 -22.57 6.19
CA PRO A 49 -12.21 -21.47 5.74
C PRO A 49 -12.41 -20.20 6.56
N VAL A 50 -13.62 -19.99 7.09
CA VAL A 50 -13.97 -18.84 7.93
C VAL A 50 -13.12 -18.83 9.20
N GLU A 51 -13.05 -19.96 9.89
CA GLU A 51 -12.27 -20.09 11.12
C GLU A 51 -10.77 -20.17 10.84
N SER A 52 -10.39 -20.94 9.81
CA SER A 52 -8.98 -21.20 9.50
C SER A 52 -8.25 -19.98 8.94
N CYS A 53 -8.96 -19.09 8.25
CA CYS A 53 -8.36 -17.97 7.51
C CYS A 53 -8.79 -16.58 8.01
N ALA A 54 -9.45 -16.50 9.17
CA ALA A 54 -9.87 -15.24 9.80
C ALA A 54 -8.73 -14.21 9.93
N LEU A 55 -7.52 -14.64 10.30
CA LEU A 55 -6.36 -13.75 10.43
C LEU A 55 -5.98 -13.12 9.07
N THR A 56 -5.87 -13.93 8.02
CA THR A 56 -5.55 -13.42 6.68
C THR A 56 -6.66 -12.54 6.12
N TRP A 57 -7.92 -12.79 6.50
CA TRP A 57 -9.04 -11.93 6.14
C TRP A 57 -8.96 -10.56 6.85
N GLY A 58 -8.61 -10.55 8.15
CA GLY A 58 -8.38 -9.33 8.91
C GLY A 58 -7.28 -8.47 8.29
N GLU A 59 -6.20 -9.09 7.81
CA GLU A 59 -5.13 -8.38 7.10
C GLU A 59 -5.61 -7.78 5.77
N VAL A 60 -6.41 -8.51 4.99
CA VAL A 60 -7.02 -7.97 3.75
C VAL A 60 -7.86 -6.73 4.06
N LEU A 61 -8.69 -6.78 5.10
CA LEU A 61 -9.53 -5.64 5.50
C LEU A 61 -8.68 -4.44 5.91
N LEU A 62 -7.64 -4.65 6.73
CA LEU A 62 -6.72 -3.59 7.16
C LEU A 62 -6.04 -2.92 5.97
N ARG A 63 -5.46 -3.71 5.04
CA ARG A 63 -4.79 -3.16 3.85
C ARG A 63 -5.76 -2.47 2.90
N TYR A 64 -6.98 -2.97 2.79
CA TYR A 64 -8.01 -2.33 1.99
C TYR A 64 -8.36 -0.96 2.54
N GLN A 65 -8.55 -0.83 3.86
CA GLN A 65 -8.79 0.47 4.51
C GLN A 65 -7.65 1.43 4.27
N GLN A 66 -6.40 1.01 4.49
CA GLN A 66 -5.22 1.85 4.23
C GLN A 66 -5.16 2.35 2.78
N TRP A 67 -5.44 1.49 1.81
CA TRP A 67 -5.47 1.87 0.39
C TRP A 67 -6.65 2.79 0.05
N ALA A 68 -7.84 2.51 0.60
CA ALA A 68 -9.07 3.26 0.32
C ALA A 68 -9.08 4.66 0.96
N ASP A 69 -8.50 4.77 2.16
CA ASP A 69 -8.39 6.02 2.92
C ASP A 69 -7.26 6.90 2.38
N TYR A 70 -6.26 6.31 1.74
CA TYR A 70 -5.19 7.08 1.12
C TYR A 70 -5.73 7.98 0.01
N ARG A 71 -5.39 9.26 0.13
CA ARG A 71 -5.61 10.26 -0.90
C ARG A 71 -4.23 10.76 -1.31
N ALA A 72 -3.84 10.47 -2.54
CA ALA A 72 -2.63 11.08 -3.09
C ALA A 72 -2.80 12.61 -3.03
N PRO A 73 -1.75 13.35 -2.63
CA PRO A 73 -1.83 14.80 -2.58
C PRO A 73 -2.24 15.32 -3.95
N PHE A 74 -3.29 16.15 -3.99
CA PHE A 74 -3.69 16.82 -5.21
C PHE A 74 -2.51 17.67 -5.70
N GLN A 75 -1.99 17.37 -6.89
CA GLN A 75 -1.14 18.30 -7.61
C GLN A 75 -2.03 19.41 -8.19
N ASP A 76 -2.62 20.23 -7.33
CA ASP A 76 -3.18 21.48 -7.79
C ASP A 76 -2.00 22.39 -8.15
N ALA A 77 -1.78 22.57 -9.45
CA ALA A 77 -0.74 23.43 -9.98
C ALA A 77 -0.86 24.87 -9.40
N ALA A 78 -2.06 25.32 -9.04
CA ALA A 78 -2.27 26.62 -8.39
C ALA A 78 -1.81 26.62 -6.93
N ALA A 79 -2.19 25.61 -6.14
CA ALA A 79 -1.71 25.44 -4.77
C ALA A 79 -0.19 25.22 -4.71
N GLN A 80 0.36 24.38 -5.59
CA GLN A 80 1.80 24.10 -5.65
C GLN A 80 2.58 25.36 -6.05
N LYS A 81 2.09 26.15 -7.03
CA LYS A 81 2.67 27.44 -7.40
C LYS A 81 2.61 28.45 -6.24
N THR A 82 1.50 28.49 -5.50
CA THR A 82 1.33 29.38 -4.35
C THR A 82 2.29 29.00 -3.21
N TYR A 83 2.37 27.70 -2.90
CA TYR A 83 3.29 27.16 -1.91
C TYR A 83 4.75 27.42 -2.30
N MET A 84 5.17 27.10 -3.53
CA MET A 84 6.54 27.33 -3.99
C MET A 84 6.92 28.82 -4.06
N LYS A 85 5.96 29.72 -4.29
CA LYS A 85 6.19 31.17 -4.21
C LYS A 85 6.45 31.63 -2.78
N PHE A 86 5.73 31.07 -1.80
CA PHE A 86 5.86 31.44 -0.40
C PHE A 86 7.05 30.74 0.30
N TRP A 87 7.23 29.45 0.02
CA TRP A 87 8.23 28.57 0.59
C TRP A 87 9.41 28.39 -0.38
N THR A 88 10.33 29.34 -0.35
CA THR A 88 11.53 29.33 -1.19
C THR A 88 12.71 28.66 -0.48
N LYS A 89 13.68 28.13 -1.23
CA LYS A 89 14.93 27.56 -0.66
C LYS A 89 15.63 28.51 0.32
N LYS A 90 15.63 29.81 0.01
CA LYS A 90 16.21 30.85 0.88
C LYS A 90 15.47 30.95 2.22
N ARG A 91 14.15 30.77 2.21
CA ARG A 91 13.31 30.84 3.41
C ARG A 91 13.42 29.58 4.25
N GLN A 92 13.46 28.42 3.61
CA GLN A 92 13.72 27.15 4.30
C GLN A 92 15.07 27.18 5.02
N ALA A 93 16.14 27.60 4.33
CA ALA A 93 17.45 27.77 4.95
C ALA A 93 17.47 28.79 6.12
N ALA A 94 16.58 29.78 6.12
CA ALA A 94 16.46 30.75 7.21
C ALA A 94 15.69 30.20 8.42
N GLU A 95 14.78 29.25 8.22
CA GLU A 95 14.07 28.57 9.31
C GLU A 95 14.88 27.40 9.87
N ASP A 96 15.57 26.63 9.02
CA ASP A 96 16.42 25.51 9.44
C ASP A 96 17.62 25.98 10.29
N ASN A 97 18.10 27.21 10.09
CA ASN A 97 19.17 27.83 10.90
C ASN A 97 18.68 28.50 12.20
N LYS A 98 17.37 28.49 12.49
CA LYS A 98 16.81 29.00 13.76
C LYS A 98 16.64 27.90 14.81
N VAL A 99 16.89 26.64 14.44
CA VAL A 99 16.98 25.47 15.33
C VAL A 99 18.43 25.24 15.68
#